data_AF-A0A2V8R0D2-F1
#
_entry.id   AF-A0A2V8R0D2-F1
#
_cell.length_a   1.000
_cell.length_b   1.000
_cell.length_c   1.000
_cell.angle_alpha   90.00
_cell.angle_beta   90.00
_cell.angle_gamma   90.00
#
_symmetry.space_group_name_H-M   'P 1'
#
loop_
_entity.id
_entity.type
_entity.pdbx_description
1 polymer ?
#
loop_
_entity_poly.entity_id
_entity_poly.type
_entity_poly.pdbx_seq_one_letter_code
_entity_poly.pdbx_strand_id
1 'polypeptide(L)'
;FFYKSYLNQLTFPYPPDNIKAEWVRGTELTPLAREYQASQPGITPAELVANFGGMGNRELVWTPDSINRAKLILLVNYTLLVMSLALTIFCLTEGLLRPASKKGVGT
;
A
#
# COMPACT_ATOMS: atom_id res chain seq x y z
N PHE A 1 7.64 -4.28 8.76
CA PHE A 1 7.80 -5.16 7.58
C PHE A 1 6.47 -5.43 6.84
N PHE A 2 5.32 -5.60 7.51
CA PHE A 2 4.03 -5.85 6.85
C PHE A 2 3.60 -4.79 5.82
N TYR A 3 3.70 -3.50 6.16
CA TYR A 3 3.34 -2.40 5.25
C TYR A 3 4.10 -2.45 3.91
N LYS A 4 5.41 -2.72 3.94
CA LYS A 4 6.25 -2.81 2.72
C LYS A 4 5.86 -3.99 1.83
N SER A 5 5.44 -5.11 2.43
CA SER A 5 4.95 -6.27 1.68
C SER A 5 3.63 -5.96 0.97
N TYR A 6 2.68 -5.32 1.66
CA TYR A 6 1.42 -4.90 1.05
C TYR A 6 1.61 -3.84 -0.03
N LEU A 7 2.54 -2.90 0.18
CA LEU A 7 2.86 -1.88 -0.81
C LEU A 7 3.37 -2.55 -2.09
N ASN A 8 4.41 -3.39 -2.02
CA ASN A 8 4.94 -4.12 -3.17
C ASN A 8 3.90 -5.05 -3.84
N GLN A 9 2.91 -5.52 -3.08
CA GLN A 9 1.83 -6.36 -3.58
C GLN A 9 0.63 -5.60 -4.13
N LEU A 10 0.56 -4.28 -3.96
CA LEU A 10 -0.57 -3.47 -4.41
C LEU A 10 -0.09 -2.27 -5.23
N THR A 11 1.22 -2.10 -5.41
CA THR A 11 1.82 -1.14 -6.31
C THR A 11 2.70 -1.82 -7.35
N PHE A 12 2.99 -1.09 -8.41
CA PHE A 12 3.98 -1.46 -9.41
C PHE A 12 4.65 -0.19 -9.96
N PRO A 13 5.94 -0.26 -10.30
CA PRO A 13 6.63 0.87 -10.92
C PRO A 13 6.19 1.03 -12.39
N TYR A 14 6.00 2.27 -12.83
CA TYR A 14 5.71 2.58 -14.23
C TYR A 14 6.27 3.95 -14.63
N PRO A 15 6.70 4.17 -15.90
CA PRO A 15 6.91 3.19 -16.99
C PRO A 15 7.97 2.13 -16.67
N PRO A 16 7.95 0.95 -17.34
CA PRO A 16 8.93 -0.12 -17.10
C PRO A 16 10.37 0.30 -17.38
N ASP A 17 10.60 1.12 -18.41
CA ASP A 17 11.97 1.49 -18.85
C ASP A 17 12.58 2.66 -18.06
N ASN A 18 11.75 3.49 -17.42
CA ASN A 18 12.20 4.64 -16.64
C ASN A 18 11.17 4.90 -15.55
N ILE A 19 11.37 4.27 -14.39
CA ILE A 19 10.45 4.31 -13.27
C ILE A 19 10.30 5.76 -12.80
N LYS A 20 9.14 6.37 -13.10
CA LYS A 20 8.81 7.74 -12.69
C LYS A 20 7.97 7.77 -11.42
N ALA A 21 7.08 6.79 -11.25
CA ALA A 21 6.19 6.70 -10.11
C ALA A 21 5.76 5.26 -9.84
N GLU A 22 5.36 4.99 -8.59
CA GLU A 22 4.62 3.78 -8.25
C GLU A 22 3.11 4.01 -8.44
N TRP A 23 2.46 3.04 -9.05
CA TRP A 23 1.03 3.06 -9.33
C TRP A 23 0.34 1.90 -8.65
N VAL A 24 -0.91 2.11 -8.23
CA VAL A 24 -1.71 1.07 -7.60
C VAL A 24 -2.15 0.04 -8.65
N ARG A 25 -1.86 -1.24 -8.42
CA ARG A 25 -2.42 -2.35 -9.19
C ARG A 25 -3.72 -2.82 -8.57
N GLY A 26 -4.65 -3.25 -9.41
CA GLY A 26 -5.84 -3.95 -8.94
C GLY A 26 -5.50 -5.35 -8.43
N THR A 27 -6.34 -5.90 -7.56
CA THR A 27 -6.20 -7.28 -7.08
C THR A 27 -6.73 -8.31 -8.07
N GLU A 28 -7.57 -7.90 -9.02
CA GLU A 28 -8.27 -8.79 -9.95
C GLU A 28 -8.08 -8.32 -11.39
N LEU A 29 -7.58 -9.22 -12.22
CA LEU A 29 -7.44 -9.00 -13.66
C LEU A 29 -8.77 -9.17 -14.36
N THR A 30 -9.00 -8.35 -15.40
CA THR A 30 -10.08 -8.57 -16.35
C THR A 30 -9.89 -9.90 -17.09
N PRO A 31 -10.94 -10.49 -17.70
CA PRO A 31 -10.81 -11.73 -18.47
C PRO A 31 -9.75 -11.64 -19.58
N LEU A 32 -9.74 -10.53 -20.33
CA LEU A 32 -8.77 -10.29 -21.41
C LEU A 32 -7.33 -10.22 -20.90
N ALA A 33 -7.10 -9.50 -19.80
CA ALA A 33 -5.77 -9.39 -19.21
C ALA A 33 -5.28 -10.70 -18.61
N ARG A 34 -6.21 -11.51 -18.08
CA ARG A 34 -5.91 -12.86 -17.57
C ARG A 34 -5.51 -13.81 -18.70
N GLU A 35 -6.23 -13.80 -19.81
CA GLU A 35 -5.87 -14.59 -21.00
C GLU A 35 -4.51 -14.17 -21.56
N TYR A 36 -4.26 -12.85 -21.64
CA TYR A 36 -2.98 -12.33 -22.08
C TYR A 36 -1.84 -12.75 -21.14
N GLN A 37 -2.04 -12.64 -19.83
CA GLN A 37 -1.05 -13.10 -18.85
C GLN A 37 -0.80 -14.61 -18.94
N ALA A 38 -1.84 -15.41 -19.20
CA ALA A 38 -1.68 -16.86 -19.40
C ALA A 38 -0.87 -17.17 -20.68
N SER A 39 -0.96 -16.33 -21.72
CA SER A 39 -0.17 -16.47 -22.94
C SER A 39 1.29 -16.04 -22.78
N GLN A 40 1.61 -15.20 -21.78
CA GLN A 40 2.95 -14.69 -21.50
C GLN A 40 3.31 -14.89 -20.03
N PRO A 41 3.70 -16.12 -19.65
CA PRO A 41 4.08 -16.41 -18.28
C PRO A 41 5.31 -15.58 -17.87
N GLY A 42 5.17 -14.81 -16.79
CA GLY A 42 6.24 -13.97 -16.25
C GLY A 42 6.16 -12.49 -16.61
N ILE A 43 5.16 -12.07 -17.41
CA ILE A 43 4.96 -10.64 -17.70
C ILE A 43 4.77 -9.83 -16.41
N THR A 44 5.51 -8.72 -16.29
CA THR A 44 5.38 -7.84 -15.14
C THR A 44 4.11 -6.98 -15.24
N PRO A 45 3.53 -6.51 -14.12
CA PRO A 45 2.38 -5.61 -14.16
C PRO A 45 2.61 -4.33 -14.98
N ALA A 46 3.85 -3.82 -15.00
CA ALA A 46 4.23 -2.62 -15.75
C ALA A 46 4.18 -2.86 -17.27
N GLU A 47 4.73 -3.99 -17.71
CA GLU A 47 4.68 -4.43 -19.12
C GLU A 47 3.25 -4.79 -19.53
N LEU A 48 2.48 -5.43 -18.65
CA LEU A 48 1.07 -5.74 -18.91
C LEU A 48 0.28 -4.46 -19.20
N VAL A 49 0.44 -3.43 -18.37
CA VAL A 49 -0.20 -2.12 -18.61
C VAL A 49 0.32 -1.45 -19.87
N ALA A 50 1.63 -1.51 -20.14
CA ALA A 50 2.20 -0.96 -21.37
C ALA A 50 1.58 -1.61 -22.62
N ASN A 51 1.41 -2.94 -22.63
CA ASN A 51 0.81 -3.68 -23.73
C ASN A 51 -0.68 -3.41 -23.93
N PHE A 52 -1.40 -3.03 -22.87
CA PHE A 52 -2.82 -2.66 -22.94
C PHE A 52 -3.06 -1.18 -23.27
N GLY A 53 -2.04 -0.46 -23.75
CA GLY A 53 -2.16 0.95 -24.14
C GLY A 53 -1.79 1.95 -23.04
N GLY A 54 -1.05 1.51 -22.02
CA GLY A 54 -0.48 2.36 -20.97
C GLY A 54 -1.44 2.71 -19.84
N MET A 55 -1.00 3.60 -18.94
CA MET A 55 -1.70 3.93 -17.69
C MET A 55 -3.11 4.48 -17.88
N GLY A 56 -3.40 5.09 -19.03
CA GLY A 56 -4.73 5.61 -19.38
C GLY A 56 -5.78 4.52 -19.61
N ASN A 57 -5.35 3.28 -19.84
CA ASN A 57 -6.20 2.12 -20.15
C ASN A 57 -6.09 1.02 -19.07
N ARG A 58 -5.69 1.38 -17.86
CA ARG A 58 -5.44 0.41 -16.77
C ARG A 58 -6.69 -0.39 -16.37
N GLU A 59 -7.87 0.13 -16.62
CA GLU A 59 -9.16 -0.53 -16.43
C GLU A 59 -9.40 -1.69 -17.41
N LEU A 60 -8.65 -1.75 -18.52
CA LEU A 60 -8.61 -2.93 -19.38
C LEU A 60 -7.78 -4.05 -18.76
N VAL A 61 -6.83 -3.72 -17.87
CA VAL A 61 -5.98 -4.69 -17.18
C VAL A 61 -6.65 -5.19 -15.90
N TRP A 62 -7.12 -4.28 -15.05
CA TRP A 62 -7.76 -4.61 -13.78
C TRP A 62 -9.18 -4.07 -13.71
N THR A 63 -10.04 -4.78 -13.00
CA THR A 63 -11.40 -4.28 -12.74
C THR A 63 -11.34 -3.00 -11.89
N PRO A 64 -12.20 -2.00 -12.16
CA PRO A 64 -12.23 -0.75 -11.38
C PRO A 64 -12.43 -0.99 -9.88
N ASP A 65 -13.29 -1.95 -9.53
CA ASP A 65 -13.57 -2.32 -8.14
C ASP A 65 -12.33 -2.86 -7.44
N SER A 66 -11.51 -3.65 -8.14
CA SER A 66 -10.28 -4.20 -7.55
C SER A 66 -9.22 -3.12 -7.31
N ILE A 67 -9.14 -2.11 -8.17
CA ILE A 67 -8.26 -0.95 -7.97
C ILE A 67 -8.73 -0.15 -6.75
N ASN A 68 -10.04 0.09 -6.62
CA ASN A 68 -10.60 0.81 -5.48
C ASN A 68 -10.39 0.05 -4.17
N ARG A 69 -10.59 -1.28 -4.19
CA ARG A 69 -10.31 -2.14 -3.04
C ARG A 69 -8.83 -2.10 -2.64
N ALA A 70 -7.91 -2.17 -3.61
CA ALA A 70 -6.48 -2.03 -3.34
C ALA A 70 -6.16 -0.68 -2.67
N LYS A 71 -6.70 0.42 -3.18
CA LYS A 71 -6.54 1.76 -2.57
C LYS A 71 -7.04 1.81 -1.13
N LEU A 72 -8.23 1.25 -0.86
CA LEU A 72 -8.78 1.21 0.49
C LEU A 72 -7.89 0.41 1.43
N ILE A 73 -7.35 -0.73 0.99
CA ILE A 73 -6.42 -1.54 1.79
C ILE A 73 -5.15 -0.74 2.11
N LEU A 74 -4.56 -0.03 1.14
CA LEU A 74 -3.41 0.83 1.41
C LEU A 74 -3.76 1.94 2.43
N LEU A 75 -4.90 2.60 2.25
CA LEU A 75 -5.33 3.71 3.10
C LEU A 75 -5.57 3.27 4.53
N VAL A 76 -6.27 2.15 4.74
CA VAL A 76 -6.53 1.58 6.08
C VAL A 76 -5.22 1.20 6.76
N ASN A 77 -4.31 0.50 6.06
CA ASN A 77 -3.02 0.12 6.62
C ASN A 77 -2.16 1.33 7.01
N TYR A 78 -2.13 2.36 6.15
CA TYR A 78 -1.43 3.61 6.45
C TYR A 78 -2.03 4.31 7.68
N THR A 79 -3.35 4.40 7.76
CA THR A 79 -4.05 5.06 8.87
C THR A 79 -3.80 4.33 10.20
N LEU A 80 -3.86 2.99 10.21
CA LEU A 80 -3.54 2.20 11.39
C LEU A 80 -2.09 2.39 11.84
N LEU A 81 -1.15 2.45 10.90
CA LEU A 81 0.25 2.74 11.21
C LEU A 81 0.40 4.11 11.87
N VAL A 82 -0.21 5.15 11.31
CA VAL A 82 -0.16 6.52 11.87
C VAL A 82 -0.81 6.57 13.25
N MET A 83 -1.95 5.92 13.46
CA MET A 83 -2.64 5.87 14.75
C MET A 83 -1.81 5.16 15.82
N SER A 84 -1.17 4.03 15.49
CA SER A 84 -0.28 3.34 16.43
C SER A 84 0.94 4.18 16.80
N LEU A 85 1.50 4.93 15.84
CA LEU A 85 2.60 5.86 16.10
C LEU A 85 2.15 7.01 17.00
N ALA A 86 1.00 7.61 16.73
CA ALA A 86 0.43 8.68 17.56
C ALA A 86 0.19 8.22 19.01
N LEU A 87 -0.43 7.05 19.19
CA LEU A 87 -0.62 6.44 20.52
C LEU A 87 0.71 6.22 21.24
N THR A 88 1.73 5.74 20.54
CA THR A 88 3.07 5.56 21.12
C THR A 88 3.66 6.87 21.60
N ILE A 89 3.53 7.96 20.82
CA ILE A 89 3.98 9.30 21.22
C ILE A 89 3.22 9.80 22.44
N PHE A 90 1.89 9.62 22.49
CA PHE A 90 1.09 10.00 23.66
C PHE A 90 1.51 9.22 24.91
N CYS A 91 1.62 7.89 24.83
CA CYS A 91 2.06 7.05 25.94
C CYS A 91 3.46 7.44 26.44
N LEU A 92 4.40 7.73 25.54
CA LEU A 92 5.75 8.19 25.90
C LEU A 92 5.71 9.57 26.57
N THR A 93 4.90 10.49 26.04
CA THR A 93 4.76 11.86 26.56
C THR A 93 4.12 11.84 27.96
N GLU A 94 3.07 11.06 28.17
CA GLU A 94 2.46 10.87 29.48
C GLU A 94 3.41 10.21 30.48
N GLY A 95 4.18 9.21 30.04
CA GLY A 95 5.20 8.55 30.87
C GLY A 95 6.32 9.49 31.31
N LEU A 96 6.74 10.39 30.42
CA LEU A 96 7.79 11.39 30.70
C LEU A 96 7.27 12.55 31.57
N LEU A 97 6.03 12.97 31.36
CA LEU A 97 5.42 14.08 32.10
C LEU A 97 4.88 13.68 33.47
N ARG A 98 4.79 12.39 33.80
CA ARG A 98 4.39 11.92 35.12
C ARG A 98 5.47 12.33 36.13
N PRO A 99 5.21 13.30 37.04
CA PRO A 99 6.21 13.68 38.02
C PRO A 99 6.48 12.47 38.91
N ALA A 100 7.75 12.21 39.23
CA ALA A 100 8.11 11.24 40.24
C ALA A 100 7.34 11.59 41.52
N SER A 101 6.30 10.81 41.83
CA SER A 101 5.58 10.93 43.09
C SER A 101 6.59 10.66 44.20
N LYS A 102 7.21 11.72 44.72
CA LYS A 102 7.88 11.69 46.01
C LYS A 102 6.80 11.28 47.01
N LYS A 103 6.76 10.00 47.35
CA LYS A 103 6.19 9.58 48.63
C LYS A 103 7.11 10.20 49.69
N GLY A 104 6.74 11.40 50.13
CA GLY A 104 7.27 11.97 51.35
C GLY A 104 6.94 10.99 52.47
N VAL A 105 7.96 10.30 52.94
CA VAL A 105 7.99 9.75 54.29
C VAL A 105 7.89 10.95 55.21
N GLY A 106 6.77 11.05 55.93
CA GLY A 106 6.47 12.15 56.83
C GLY A 106 5.65 11.63 57.99
N THR A 107 6.38 11.07 58.96
CA THR A 107 6.12 10.92 60.40
C THR A 107 4.81 10.25 60.84
#